data_AF-A0A0D2KTB3-F1
#
_entry.id   AF-A0A0D2KTB3-F1
#
_cell.length_a   1.000
_cell.length_b   1.000
_cell.length_c   1.000
_cell.angle_alpha   90.00
_cell.angle_beta   90.00
_cell.angle_gamma   90.00
#
_symmetry.space_group_name_H-M   'P 1'
#
loop_
_entity.id
_entity.type
_entity.pdbx_description
1 polymer ?
#
loop_
_entity_poly.entity_id
_entity_poly.type
_entity_poly.pdbx_seq_one_letter_code
_entity_poly.pdbx_strand_id
1 'polypeptide(L)' 'DIDDIYFAGLSSVGPDISLNAHTTPETTEEAFSGSDARSWQAALTEELQSLVDNDVYEIVLIPPGVKPITSKIVM' A
#
# COMPACT_ATOMS: atom_id res chain seq x y z
N ASP A 1 -13.45 -17.08 -11.06
CA ASP A 1 -13.68 -16.15 -9.96
C ASP A 1 -12.35 -15.78 -9.34
N ILE A 2 -12.07 -14.47 -9.27
CA ILE A 2 -10.75 -13.84 -9.10
C ILE A 2 -10.52 -13.44 -7.62
N ASP A 3 -11.35 -13.94 -6.71
CA ASP A 3 -11.51 -13.37 -5.36
C ASP A 3 -10.68 -14.06 -4.28
N ASP A 4 -9.41 -14.39 -4.55
CA ASP A 4 -8.50 -14.88 -3.50
C ASP A 4 -7.04 -14.49 -3.79
N ILE A 5 -6.79 -13.20 -4.02
CA ILE A 5 -5.44 -12.66 -3.85
C ILE A 5 -5.27 -12.35 -2.36
N TYR A 6 -5.07 -13.41 -1.58
CA TYR A 6 -4.64 -13.32 -0.19
C TYR A 6 -3.23 -12.70 -0.18
N PHE A 7 -3.13 -11.45 0.25
CA PHE A 7 -1.84 -10.87 0.60
C PHE A 7 -1.36 -11.60 1.86
N ALA A 8 -0.20 -12.27 1.77
CA ALA A 8 0.32 -13.15 2.82
C ALA A 8 0.58 -12.44 4.17
N GLY A 9 0.48 -11.11 4.22
CA GLY A 9 0.56 -10.31 5.45
C GLY A 9 -0.71 -10.29 6.32
N LEU A 10 -1.87 -10.77 5.84
CA LEU A 10 -3.15 -10.71 6.58
C LEU A 10 -3.46 -11.95 7.44
N SER A 11 -2.63 -13.00 7.39
CA SER A 11 -2.93 -14.27 8.07
C SER A 11 -2.49 -14.25 9.53
N SER A 12 -3.27 -13.61 10.40
CA SER A 12 -3.27 -13.95 11.83
C SER A 12 -4.61 -13.80 12.55
N VAL A 13 -5.70 -13.39 11.91
CA VAL A 13 -6.99 -13.28 12.61
C VAL A 13 -7.98 -14.33 12.10
N GLY A 14 -8.19 -15.35 12.94
CA GLY A 14 -9.30 -16.29 12.79
C GLY A 14 -10.66 -15.60 12.99
N PRO A 15 -11.77 -16.35 12.89
CA PRO A 15 -13.11 -15.76 12.93
C PRO A 15 -13.46 -15.44 14.38
N ASP A 16 -13.10 -14.24 14.85
CA ASP A 16 -13.66 -13.71 16.08
C ASP A 16 -13.87 -12.19 15.97
N ILE A 17 -15.12 -11.85 15.71
CA ILE A 17 -15.85 -10.70 16.23
C ILE A 17 -15.07 -9.36 16.23
N SER A 18 -15.40 -8.57 15.22
CA SER A 18 -15.33 -7.10 15.20
C SER A 18 -15.96 -6.49 16.47
N LEU A 19 -15.13 -6.30 17.50
CA LEU A 19 -15.45 -5.45 18.67
C LEU A 19 -14.56 -4.20 18.74
N ASN A 20 -13.54 -4.11 17.89
CA ASN A 20 -12.81 -2.89 17.59
C ASN A 20 -12.74 -2.80 16.07
N ALA A 21 -13.74 -2.17 15.46
CA ALA A 21 -13.83 -1.99 14.01
C ALA A 21 -12.75 -1.01 13.54
N HIS A 22 -11.48 -1.40 13.63
CA HIS A 22 -10.45 -0.79 12.82
C HIS A 22 -10.49 -1.52 11.48
N THR A 23 -11.45 -1.12 10.64
CA THR A 23 -11.50 -1.53 9.25
C THR A 23 -10.23 -1.03 8.59
N THR A 24 -9.34 -1.94 8.20
CA THR A 24 -8.18 -1.61 7.37
C THR A 24 -8.69 -0.88 6.13
N PRO A 25 -8.16 0.31 5.81
CA PRO A 25 -8.56 1.02 4.61
C PRO A 25 -8.21 0.19 3.38
N GLU A 26 -9.11 0.11 2.39
CA GLU A 26 -8.84 -0.62 1.14
C GLU A 26 -8.28 0.31 0.06
N THR A 27 -8.44 1.63 0.27
CA THR A 27 -7.96 2.67 -0.63
C THR A 27 -7.05 3.67 0.07
N THR A 28 -6.15 4.30 -0.69
CA THR A 28 -5.31 5.39 -0.18
C THR A 28 -6.13 6.57 0.32
N GLU A 29 -7.28 6.83 -0.31
CA GLU A 29 -8.19 7.91 0.09
C GLU A 29 -8.77 7.65 1.49
N GLU A 30 -9.22 6.42 1.77
CA GLU A 30 -9.67 6.01 3.10
C GLU A 30 -8.54 6.07 4.12
N ALA A 31 -7.35 5.59 3.75
CA ALA A 31 -6.19 5.58 4.62
C ALA A 31 -5.79 6.99 5.05
N PHE A 32 -5.78 7.95 4.12
CA PHE A 32 -5.41 9.33 4.38
C PHE A 32 -6.54 10.18 4.98
N SER A 33 -7.79 9.70 4.93
CA SER A 33 -8.94 10.36 5.54
C SER A 33 -9.30 9.82 6.93
N GLY A 34 -8.74 8.67 7.31
CA GLY A 34 -8.99 8.00 8.59
C GLY A 34 -8.30 8.64 9.80
N SER A 35 -8.59 8.13 10.99
CA SER A 35 -7.95 8.54 12.25
C SER A 35 -6.44 8.36 12.23
N ASP A 36 -5.97 7.34 11.51
CA ASP A 36 -4.58 6.91 11.45
C ASP A 36 -3.84 7.41 10.20
N ALA A 37 -4.39 8.42 9.52
CA ALA A 37 -3.83 9.01 8.31
C ALA A 37 -2.35 9.38 8.44
N ARG A 38 -1.94 9.93 9.58
CA ARG A 38 -0.53 10.27 9.83
C ARG A 38 0.36 9.04 9.91
N SER A 39 -0.13 7.96 10.51
CA SER A 39 0.59 6.69 10.59
C SER A 39 0.76 6.07 9.21
N TRP A 40 -0.31 6.06 8.40
CA TRP A 40 -0.25 5.59 7.02
C TRP A 40 0.70 6.41 6.14
N GLN A 41 0.66 7.73 6.26
CA GLN A 41 1.57 8.61 5.53
C GLN A 41 3.02 8.40 5.94
N ALA A 42 3.28 8.24 7.25
CA ALA A 42 4.62 7.99 7.76
C ALA A 42 5.18 6.65 7.26
N ALA A 43 4.39 5.57 7.35
CA ALA A 43 4.79 4.24 6.88
C ALA A 43 5.07 4.23 5.37
N LEU A 44 4.23 4.89 4.57
CA LEU A 44 4.45 5.00 3.12
C LEU A 44 5.72 5.80 2.79
N THR A 45 6.01 6.84 3.56
CA THR A 45 7.23 7.65 3.39
C THR A 45 8.47 6.84 3.77
N GLU A 46 8.42 6.07 4.86
CA GLU A 46 9.50 5.19 5.30
C GLU A 46 9.82 4.14 4.25
N GLU A 47 8.80 3.50 3.67
CA GLU A 47 9.01 2.49 2.62
C GLU A 47 9.60 3.11 1.35
N LEU A 48 9.10 4.27 0.91
CA LEU A 48 9.69 4.97 -0.25
C LEU A 48 11.15 5.37 0.00
N GLN A 49 11.48 5.80 1.23
CA GLN A 49 12.85 6.13 1.60
C GLN A 49 13.74 4.89 1.63
N SER A 50 13.23 3.75 2.08
CA SER A 50 13.97 2.48 2.09
C SER A 50 14.38 2.05 0.68
N LEU A 51 13.54 2.30 -0.33
CA LEU A 51 13.87 2.04 -1.73
C LEU A 51 15.01 2.93 -2.23
N VAL A 52 15.04 4.20 -1.79
CA VAL A 52 16.12 5.14 -2.12
C VAL A 52 17.41 4.72 -1.44
N ASP A 53 17.35 4.43 -0.14
CA ASP A 53 18.52 4.11 0.68
C ASP A 53 19.18 2.80 0.24
N ASN A 54 18.39 1.83 -0.23
CA ASN A 54 18.87 0.55 -0.73
C ASN A 54 19.29 0.58 -2.21
N ASP A 55 19.14 1.72 -2.90
CA ASP A 55 19.50 1.90 -4.32
C ASP A 55 18.91 0.81 -5.23
N VAL A 56 17.66 0.41 -4.96
CA VAL A 56 17.01 -0.71 -5.68
C VAL A 56 16.29 -0.27 -6.96
N TYR A 57 16.21 1.03 -7.22
CA TYR A 57 15.54 1.58 -8.40
C TYR A 57 16.22 2.85 -8.91
N GLU A 58 16.04 3.13 -10.20
CA GLU A 58 16.48 4.37 -10.84
C GLU A 58 15.28 5.13 -11.44
N ILE A 59 15.32 6.46 -11.38
CA ILE A 59 14.33 7.32 -12.03
C ILE A 59 14.82 7.65 -13.44
N VAL A 60 14.15 7.11 -14.45
CA VAL A 60 14.47 7.34 -15.86
C VAL A 60 13.39 8.14 -16.58
N LEU A 61 13.79 8.89 -17.61
CA LEU A 61 12.83 9.55 -18.50
C LEU A 61 12.04 8.50 -19.29
N ILE A 62 10.76 8.78 -19.53
CA ILE A 62 9.92 7.91 -20.34
C ILE A 62 10.45 7.88 -21.78
N PRO A 63 10.77 6.70 -22.33
CA PRO A 63 11.27 6.61 -23.70
C PRO A 63 10.20 7.01 -24.73
N PRO A 64 10.60 7.59 -25.88
CA PRO A 64 9.68 8.08 -26.87
C PRO A 64 8.80 6.96 -27.45
N GLY A 65 7.50 7.22 -27.56
CA GLY A 65 6.53 6.28 -28.13
C GLY A 65 6.05 5.17 -27.19
N VAL A 66 6.46 5.20 -25.91
CA VAL A 66 6.09 4.18 -24.92
C VAL A 66 5.12 4.75 -23.89
N LYS A 67 4.08 3.97 -23.55
CA LYS A 67 3.22 4.24 -22.40
C LYS A 67 3.76 3.47 -21.19
N PRO A 68 4.26 4.15 -20.15
CA PRO A 68 4.75 3.47 -18.96
C PRO A 68 3.61 2.74 -18.24
N ILE A 69 3.97 1.62 -17.60
CA ILE A 69 3.05 0.91 -16.72
C ILE A 69 2.94 1.74 -15.44
N THR A 70 1.70 2.09 -15.08
CA THR A 70 1.43 2.82 -13.85
C THR A 70 1.39 1.87 -12.68
N SER A 71 1.92 2.29 -11.54
CA SER A 71 1.77 1.57 -10.27
C SER A 71 0.61 2.16 -9.47
N LYS A 72 0.00 1.33 -8.62
CA LYS A 72 -0.95 1.77 -7.59
C LYS A 72 -0.41 1.39 -6.21
N ILE A 73 -0.63 2.26 -5.24
CA ILE A 73 -0.43 1.91 -3.83
C ILE A 73 -1.56 0.95 -3.44
N VAL A 74 -1.23 -0.08 -2.68
CA VAL A 74 -2.18 -1.03 -2.09
C VAL A 74 -2.13 -0.87 -0.57
N MET A 75 -3.30 -0.89 0.07
CA MET A 75 -3.47 -0.76 1.51
C MET A 75 -3.86 -2.11 2.11
#